data_AF-A0A011M2B8-F1
#
_entry.id   AF-A0A011M2B8-F1
#
_cell.length_a   1.000
_cell.length_b   1.000
_cell.length_c   1.000
_cell.angle_alpha   90.00
_cell.angle_beta   90.00
_cell.angle_gamma   90.00
#
_symmetry.space_group_name_H-M   'P 1'
#
loop_
_entity.id
_entity.type
_entity.pdbx_description
1 polymer ?
#
loop_
_entity_poly.entity_id
_entity_poly.type
_entity_poly.pdbx_seq_one_letter_code
_entity_poly.pdbx_strand_id
1 'polypeptide(L)'
;MRLRLSALAIAALLPILAAAQPKSTAEDDEDLKFEESIRNFGFVSGATYQCLPEAERNAHDREVLKAYSGLVRLFGSDRAFFYAAAFGAGTSMTIDKAKCKSYVEDFRAAMKSGSRGQ
;
A
#
# COMPACT_ATOMS: atom_id res chain seq x y z
N MET A 1 61.44 8.04 -16.86
CA MET A 1 62.00 7.78 -15.52
C MET A 1 61.01 8.32 -14.50
N ARG A 2 60.36 7.42 -13.72
CA ARG A 2 59.79 7.64 -12.38
C ARG A 2 58.61 8.65 -12.28
N LEU A 3 57.47 8.41 -11.62
CA LEU A 3 57.14 7.46 -10.57
C LEU A 3 55.61 7.31 -10.52
N ARG A 4 55.14 6.05 -10.37
CA ARG A 4 53.80 5.72 -9.88
C ARG A 4 53.62 6.24 -8.45
N LEU A 5 52.37 6.37 -8.00
CA LEU A 5 51.85 6.19 -6.63
C LEU A 5 50.85 7.29 -6.28
N SER A 6 49.56 7.00 -6.43
CA SER A 6 48.46 7.53 -5.57
C SER A 6 47.15 6.86 -5.98
N ALA A 7 47.11 5.53 -5.93
CA ALA A 7 45.89 4.77 -6.20
C ALA A 7 45.80 3.61 -5.20
N LEU A 8 45.79 3.90 -3.90
CA LEU A 8 45.57 2.86 -2.87
C LEU A 8 45.26 3.49 -1.50
N ALA A 9 44.08 4.10 -1.32
CA ALA A 9 43.66 4.55 0.02
C ALA A 9 42.13 4.69 0.23
N ILE A 10 41.27 4.09 -0.61
CA ILE A 10 39.79 4.16 -0.41
C ILE A 10 39.16 2.75 -0.41
N ALA A 11 39.91 1.71 -0.06
CA ALA A 11 39.40 0.33 0.02
C ALA A 11 39.22 -0.19 1.45
N ALA A 12 39.64 0.56 2.48
CA ALA A 12 39.67 0.07 3.86
C ALA A 12 38.46 0.48 4.73
N LEU A 13 37.55 1.32 4.23
CA LEU A 13 36.39 1.81 5.01
C LEU A 13 35.09 1.02 4.78
N LEU A 14 35.09 0.04 3.88
CA LEU A 14 33.90 -0.76 3.54
C LEU A 14 33.42 -1.77 4.61
N PRO A 15 34.23 -2.32 5.55
CA PRO A 15 33.72 -3.36 6.45
C PRO A 15 32.78 -2.82 7.55
N ILE A 16 32.84 -1.53 7.89
CA ILE A 16 32.13 -0.96 9.04
C ILE A 16 30.65 -0.67 8.69
N LEU A 17 30.31 -0.47 7.42
CA LEU A 17 28.93 -0.21 7.00
C LEU A 17 28.02 -1.45 7.00
N ALA A 18 28.59 -2.67 6.95
CA ALA A 18 27.82 -3.91 6.91
C ALA A 18 27.25 -4.30 8.29
N ALA A 19 27.88 -3.88 9.39
CA ALA A 19 27.42 -4.19 10.75
C ALA A 19 26.40 -3.17 11.32
N ALA A 20 26.19 -2.05 10.63
CA ALA A 20 25.31 -0.96 11.06
C ALA A 20 23.96 -0.94 10.34
N GLN A 21 23.64 -1.95 9.53
CA GLN A 21 22.28 -2.13 9.02
C GLN A 21 21.38 -2.49 10.23
N PRO A 22 20.41 -1.65 10.62
CA PRO A 22 19.43 -2.04 11.61
C PRO A 22 18.78 -3.34 11.12
N LYS A 23 18.90 -4.42 11.90
CA LYS A 23 18.17 -5.64 11.61
C LYS A 23 16.69 -5.31 11.76
N SER A 24 15.92 -5.49 10.68
CA SER A 24 14.45 -5.46 10.75
C SER A 24 14.00 -6.32 11.92
N THR A 25 13.20 -5.75 12.81
CA THR A 25 12.59 -6.50 13.90
C THR A 25 11.32 -7.19 13.40
N ALA A 26 10.84 -8.20 14.14
CA ALA A 26 9.58 -8.84 13.79
C ALA A 26 8.39 -7.84 13.81
N GLU A 27 8.47 -6.80 14.64
CA GLU A 27 7.47 -5.73 14.73
C GLU A 27 7.45 -4.86 13.46
N ASP A 28 8.64 -4.52 12.92
CA ASP A 28 8.75 -3.79 11.65
C ASP A 28 8.12 -4.58 10.49
N ASP A 29 8.29 -5.90 10.46
CA ASP A 29 7.72 -6.77 9.44
C ASP A 29 6.18 -6.84 9.51
N GLU A 30 5.59 -6.72 10.71
CA GLU A 30 4.14 -6.70 10.91
C GLU A 30 3.53 -5.38 10.45
N ASP A 31 4.16 -4.25 10.78
CA ASP A 31 3.73 -2.93 10.35
C ASP A 31 3.75 -2.81 8.81
N LEU A 32 4.79 -3.33 8.16
CA LEU A 32 4.87 -3.36 6.69
C LEU A 32 3.75 -4.17 6.05
N LYS A 33 3.45 -5.36 6.59
CA LYS A 33 2.33 -6.19 6.11
C LYS A 33 0.99 -5.49 6.30
N PHE A 34 0.84 -4.79 7.42
CA PHE A 34 -0.37 -4.02 7.68
C PHE A 34 -0.52 -2.89 6.66
N GLU A 35 0.53 -2.11 6.40
CA GLU A 35 0.50 -1.07 5.37
C GLU A 35 0.23 -1.62 3.97
N GLU A 36 0.83 -2.76 3.62
CA GLU A 36 0.57 -3.44 2.35
C GLU A 36 -0.90 -3.84 2.24
N SER A 37 -1.50 -4.35 3.33
CA SER A 37 -2.92 -4.70 3.36
C SER A 37 -3.83 -3.48 3.11
N ILE A 38 -3.48 -2.31 3.68
CA ILE A 38 -4.21 -1.06 3.46
C ILE A 38 -4.09 -0.60 2.01
N ARG A 39 -2.89 -0.66 1.43
CA ARG A 39 -2.66 -0.31 0.02
C ARG A 39 -3.42 -1.25 -0.92
N ASN A 40 -3.36 -2.55 -0.68
CA ASN A 40 -4.09 -3.53 -1.48
C ASN A 40 -5.60 -3.27 -1.41
N PHE A 41 -6.14 -3.01 -0.21
CA PHE A 41 -7.54 -2.67 -0.05
C PHE A 41 -7.93 -1.37 -0.78
N GLY A 42 -7.08 -0.34 -0.73
CA GLY A 42 -7.26 0.89 -1.51
C GLY A 42 -7.31 0.60 -3.01
N PHE A 43 -6.35 -0.15 -3.52
CA PHE A 43 -6.30 -0.52 -4.94
C PHE A 43 -7.55 -1.31 -5.38
N VAL A 44 -7.95 -2.33 -4.63
CA VAL A 44 -9.17 -3.12 -4.90
C VAL A 44 -10.41 -2.25 -4.88
N SER A 45 -10.51 -1.30 -3.94
CA SER A 45 -11.59 -0.33 -3.87
C SER A 45 -11.66 0.52 -5.16
N GLY A 46 -10.52 0.97 -5.68
CA GLY A 46 -10.46 1.73 -6.93
C GLY A 46 -10.74 0.89 -8.17
N ALA A 47 -10.21 -0.33 -8.23
CA ALA A 47 -10.44 -1.26 -9.33
C ALA A 47 -11.92 -1.64 -9.43
N THR A 48 -12.58 -1.83 -8.27
CA THR A 48 -14.02 -2.09 -8.17
C THR A 48 -14.83 -0.96 -8.82
N TYR A 49 -14.49 0.30 -8.57
CA TYR A 49 -15.17 1.45 -9.19
C TYR A 49 -15.17 1.37 -10.72
N GLN A 50 -14.05 0.95 -11.31
CA GLN A 50 -13.95 0.78 -12.77
C GLN A 50 -14.73 -0.43 -13.33
N CYS A 51 -15.11 -1.37 -12.47
CA CYS A 51 -15.85 -2.59 -12.84
C CYS A 51 -17.36 -2.42 -12.66
N LEU A 52 -17.81 -1.42 -11.90
CA LEU A 52 -19.21 -1.19 -11.63
C LEU A 52 -19.89 -0.39 -12.77
N PRO A 53 -21.18 -0.69 -13.04
CA PRO A 53 -22.05 0.17 -13.83
C PRO A 53 -22.11 1.57 -13.23
N GLU A 54 -22.28 2.59 -14.07
CA GLU A 54 -22.31 4.00 -13.63
C GLU A 54 -23.35 4.26 -12.53
N ALA A 55 -24.52 3.62 -12.63
CA ALA A 55 -25.59 3.73 -11.64
C ALA A 55 -25.20 3.26 -10.22
N GLU A 56 -24.21 2.36 -10.11
CA GLU A 56 -23.76 1.80 -8.82
C GLU A 56 -22.57 2.55 -8.22
N ARG A 57 -21.87 3.38 -9.00
CA ARG A 57 -20.63 4.06 -8.59
C ARG A 57 -20.84 5.01 -7.41
N ASN A 58 -21.93 5.77 -7.40
CA ASN A 58 -22.24 6.67 -6.28
C ASN A 58 -22.43 5.92 -4.95
N ALA A 59 -22.95 4.69 -4.98
CA ALA A 59 -23.09 3.87 -3.78
C ALA A 59 -21.73 3.37 -3.30
N HIS A 60 -20.90 2.91 -4.24
CA HIS A 60 -19.51 2.51 -3.99
C HIS A 60 -18.67 3.65 -3.39
N ASP A 61 -18.77 4.86 -3.91
CA ASP A 61 -18.03 6.02 -3.40
C ASP A 61 -18.37 6.33 -1.94
N ARG A 62 -19.63 6.15 -1.52
CA ARG A 62 -20.02 6.29 -0.10
C ARG A 62 -19.39 5.21 0.77
N GLU A 63 -19.26 3.99 0.29
CA GLU A 63 -18.59 2.90 1.01
C GLU A 63 -17.08 3.15 1.12
N VAL A 64 -16.44 3.64 0.05
CA VAL A 64 -15.03 4.06 0.03
C VAL A 64 -14.77 5.19 1.04
N LEU A 65 -15.62 6.21 1.07
CA LEU A 65 -15.50 7.31 2.03
C LEU A 65 -15.70 6.83 3.48
N LYS A 66 -16.61 5.88 3.71
CA LYS A 66 -16.78 5.23 5.02
C LYS A 66 -15.53 4.46 5.43
N ALA A 67 -14.93 3.70 4.51
CA ALA A 67 -13.68 2.99 4.75
C ALA A 67 -12.54 3.95 5.10
N TYR A 68 -12.32 5.00 4.30
CA TYR A 68 -11.32 6.03 4.56
C TYR A 68 -11.51 6.68 5.94
N SER A 69 -12.74 7.10 6.25
CA SER A 69 -13.05 7.73 7.54
C SER A 69 -12.80 6.78 8.72
N GLY A 70 -13.09 5.49 8.55
CA GLY A 70 -12.76 4.45 9.53
C GLY A 70 -11.26 4.30 9.74
N LEU A 71 -10.48 4.28 8.66
CA LEU A 71 -9.01 4.23 8.72
C LEU A 71 -8.43 5.46 9.44
N VAL A 72 -8.91 6.66 9.13
CA VAL A 72 -8.48 7.89 9.83
C VAL A 72 -8.75 7.77 11.33
N ARG A 73 -9.94 7.30 11.72
CA ARG A 73 -10.33 7.18 13.13
C ARG A 73 -9.50 6.15 13.90
N LEU A 74 -9.21 5.00 13.28
CA LEU A 74 -8.56 3.87 13.97
C LEU A 74 -7.04 3.92 13.89
N PHE A 75 -6.48 4.43 12.80
CA PHE A 75 -5.06 4.29 12.47
C PHE A 75 -4.39 5.62 12.09
N GLY A 76 -5.13 6.74 12.09
CA GLY A 76 -4.63 8.06 11.75
C GLY A 76 -4.60 8.37 10.25
N SER A 77 -4.27 9.62 9.93
CA SER A 77 -4.28 10.14 8.56
C SER A 77 -3.21 9.53 7.66
N ASP A 78 -2.05 9.17 8.20
CA ASP A 78 -0.91 8.70 7.39
C ASP A 78 -1.23 7.36 6.73
N ARG A 79 -1.79 6.43 7.51
CA ARG A 79 -2.24 5.13 7.00
C ARG A 79 -3.47 5.28 6.09
N ALA A 80 -4.40 6.17 6.43
CA ALA A 80 -5.52 6.47 5.55
C ALA A 80 -5.08 7.09 4.21
N PHE A 81 -3.98 7.83 4.18
CA PHE A 81 -3.39 8.36 2.96
C PHE A 81 -2.89 7.25 2.04
N PHE A 82 -2.28 6.17 2.57
CA PHE A 82 -1.89 5.02 1.75
C PHE A 82 -3.08 4.34 1.07
N TYR A 83 -4.21 4.23 1.78
CA TYR A 83 -5.47 3.77 1.19
C TYR A 83 -5.92 4.68 0.05
N ALA A 84 -6.00 6.00 0.30
CA ALA A 84 -6.49 6.97 -0.68
C ALA A 84 -5.60 7.03 -1.94
N ALA A 85 -4.28 7.00 -1.76
CA ALA A 85 -3.32 6.96 -2.87
C ALA A 85 -3.50 5.69 -3.71
N ALA A 86 -3.63 4.53 -3.06
CA ALA A 86 -3.85 3.27 -3.77
C ALA A 86 -5.23 3.19 -4.43
N PHE A 87 -6.27 3.79 -3.85
CA PHE A 87 -7.57 3.97 -4.49
C PHE A 87 -7.47 4.82 -5.76
N GLY A 88 -6.72 5.94 -5.69
CA GLY A 88 -6.40 6.75 -6.86
C GLY A 88 -5.72 5.94 -7.97
N ALA A 89 -4.74 5.10 -7.62
CA ALA A 89 -4.11 4.19 -8.58
C ALA A 89 -5.11 3.18 -9.16
N GLY A 90 -5.92 2.54 -8.32
CA GLY A 90 -6.93 1.57 -8.71
C GLY A 90 -8.03 2.15 -9.61
N THR A 91 -8.33 3.44 -9.54
CA THR A 91 -9.33 4.11 -10.40
C THR A 91 -8.76 4.63 -11.72
N SER A 92 -7.45 4.90 -11.78
CA SER A 92 -6.80 5.57 -12.91
C SER A 92 -5.95 4.65 -13.78
N MET A 93 -5.40 3.56 -13.23
CA MET A 93 -4.59 2.61 -13.98
C MET A 93 -5.45 1.62 -14.78
N THR A 94 -4.90 1.08 -15.87
CA THR A 94 -5.53 -0.03 -16.58
C THR A 94 -5.59 -1.26 -15.69
N ILE A 95 -6.80 -1.75 -15.40
CA ILE A 95 -7.02 -2.99 -14.66
C ILE A 95 -7.35 -4.16 -15.59
N ASP A 96 -7.06 -5.36 -15.13
CA ASP A 96 -7.54 -6.59 -15.75
C ASP A 96 -9.06 -6.73 -15.53
N LYS A 97 -9.84 -6.47 -16.58
CA LYS A 97 -11.31 -6.58 -16.54
C LYS A 97 -11.81 -8.01 -16.35
N ALA A 98 -11.00 -9.03 -16.65
CA ALA A 98 -11.37 -10.42 -16.37
C ALA A 98 -11.48 -10.68 -14.85
N LYS A 99 -10.79 -9.88 -14.03
CA LYS A 99 -10.84 -9.93 -12.56
C LYS A 99 -11.91 -9.04 -11.95
N CYS A 100 -12.78 -8.42 -12.74
CA CYS A 100 -13.79 -7.51 -12.20
C CYS A 100 -14.70 -8.16 -11.16
N LYS A 101 -15.06 -9.43 -11.35
CA LYS A 101 -15.86 -10.17 -10.37
C LYS A 101 -15.13 -10.30 -9.03
N SER A 102 -13.85 -10.67 -9.04
CA SER A 102 -13.08 -10.84 -7.80
C SER A 102 -12.88 -9.51 -7.10
N TYR A 103 -12.56 -8.41 -7.81
CA TYR A 103 -12.41 -7.10 -7.17
C TYR A 103 -13.66 -6.67 -6.42
N VAL A 104 -14.84 -6.83 -7.03
CA VAL A 104 -16.13 -6.50 -6.39
C VAL A 104 -16.39 -7.38 -5.17
N GLU A 105 -16.10 -8.68 -5.26
CA GLU A 105 -16.29 -9.63 -4.16
C GLU A 105 -15.33 -9.34 -2.99
N ASP A 106 -14.05 -9.09 -3.29
CA ASP A 106 -13.01 -8.79 -2.32
C ASP A 106 -13.31 -7.48 -1.58
N PHE A 107 -13.74 -6.44 -2.30
CA PHE A 107 -14.16 -5.18 -1.70
C PHE A 107 -15.33 -5.37 -0.73
N ARG A 108 -16.39 -6.06 -1.16
CA ARG A 108 -17.57 -6.34 -0.32
C ARG A 108 -17.21 -7.17 0.90
N ALA A 109 -16.33 -8.16 0.76
CA ALA A 109 -15.84 -8.97 1.86
C ALA A 109 -15.08 -8.12 2.90
N ALA A 110 -14.19 -7.23 2.44
CA ALA A 110 -13.45 -6.32 3.30
C ALA A 110 -14.36 -5.32 4.04
N MET A 111 -15.36 -4.75 3.36
CA MET A 111 -16.34 -3.86 4.01
C MET A 111 -17.18 -4.60 5.06
N LYS A 112 -17.51 -5.87 4.80
CA LYS A 112 -18.25 -6.71 5.74
C LYS A 112 -17.40 -7.09 6.97
N SER A 113 -16.11 -7.37 6.81
CA SER A 113 -15.25 -7.68 7.96
C SER A 113 -15.04 -6.45 8.85
N GLY A 114 -14.82 -5.27 8.26
CA GLY A 114 -14.63 -4.01 9.01
C GLY A 114 -15.88 -3.51 9.74
N SER A 115 -17.08 -3.92 9.33
CA SER A 115 -18.33 -3.55 10.01
C SER A 115 -18.68 -4.41 11.23
N ARG A 116 -18.08 -5.60 11.37
CA ARG A 116 -18.35 -6.51 12.52
C ARG A 116 -17.71 -6.07 13.84
N GLY A 117 -16.76 -5.13 13.79
CA GLY A 117 -16.08 -4.58 14.97
C GLY A 117 -16.63 -3.24 15.46
N GLN A 118 -17.74 -2.75 14.89
CA GLN A 118 -18.43 -1.52 15.27
C GLN A 118 -19.76 -1.81 15.95
#